data_AF-A0A2T6LCU8-F1
#
_entry.id   AF-A0A2T6LCU8-F1
#
_cell.length_a   1.000
_cell.length_b   1.000
_cell.length_c   1.000
_cell.angle_alpha   90.00
_cell.angle_beta   90.00
_cell.angle_gamma   90.00
#
_symmetry.space_group_name_H-M   'P 1'
#
loop_
_entity.id
_entity.type
_entity.pdbx_description
1 polymer ?
#
loop_
_entity_poly.entity_id
_entity_poly.type
_entity_poly.pdbx_seq_one_letter_code
_entity_poly.pdbx_strand_id
1 'polypeptide(L)'
;MSIEKLLEEVAQESEARRHDPLPDDAVGTRRSDGVAPKVLSVRLSAQQYDALAAAAAQRDLPVSTMARLAILEGLAQPARSTAEVISASAVASALREVIRPEFLKAG
;
A
#
# COMPACT_ATOMS: atom_id res chain seq x y z
N MET A 1 -3.86 37.37 -21.12
CA MET A 1 -3.28 36.16 -21.75
C MET A 1 -3.56 35.00 -20.81
N SER A 2 -4.14 33.88 -21.28
CA SER A 2 -4.49 32.74 -20.43
C SER A 2 -3.31 31.77 -20.27
N ILE A 3 -3.29 31.01 -19.17
CA ILE A 3 -2.26 29.98 -18.89
C ILE A 3 -2.23 28.93 -20.00
N GLU A 4 -3.40 28.56 -20.53
CA GLU A 4 -3.55 27.60 -21.63
C GLU A 4 -2.81 28.05 -22.89
N LYS A 5 -2.93 29.34 -23.26
CA LYS A 5 -2.24 29.91 -24.40
C LYS A 5 -0.71 29.90 -24.23
N LEU A 6 -0.25 30.15 -23.00
CA LEU A 6 1.19 30.11 -22.67
C LEU A 6 1.76 28.69 -22.75
N LEU A 7 0.99 27.69 -22.30
CA LEU A 7 1.38 26.28 -22.39
C LEU A 7 1.48 25.81 -23.85
N GLU A 8 0.56 26.25 -24.70
CA GLU A 8 0.54 25.87 -26.11
C GLU A 8 1.69 26.50 -26.90
N GLU A 9 2.02 27.77 -26.64
CA GLU A 9 3.20 28.44 -27.22
C GLU A 9 4.51 27.74 -26.81
N VAL A 10 4.66 27.37 -25.53
CA VAL A 10 5.82 26.63 -25.02
C VAL A 10 5.92 25.22 -25.60
N ALA A 11 4.78 24.54 -25.80
CA ALA A 11 4.75 23.22 -26.42
C ALA A 11 5.21 23.28 -27.88
N GLN A 12 4.74 24.27 -28.64
CA GLN A 12 5.12 24.47 -30.04
C GLN A 12 6.62 24.82 -30.17
N GLU A 13 7.14 25.68 -29.30
CA GLU A 13 8.56 26.04 -29.27
C GLU A 13 9.45 24.84 -28.92
N SER A 14 9.00 23.99 -27.99
CA SER A 14 9.73 22.79 -27.59
C SER A 14 9.76 21.74 -28.72
N GLU A 15 8.63 21.51 -29.40
CA GLU A 15 8.55 20.54 -30.49
C GLU A 15 9.40 20.96 -31.69
N ALA A 16 9.48 22.26 -31.98
CA ALA A 16 10.33 22.80 -33.05
C ALA A 16 11.84 22.57 -32.79
N ARG A 17 12.27 22.54 -31.52
CA ARG A 17 13.68 22.38 -31.10
C ARG A 17 14.03 20.96 -30.64
N ARG A 18 13.14 19.98 -30.86
CA ARG A 18 13.31 18.58 -30.40
C ARG A 18 14.59 17.89 -30.89
N HIS A 19 15.16 18.37 -32.00
CA HIS A 19 16.36 17.81 -32.63
C HIS A 19 17.59 18.68 -32.43
N ASP A 20 17.45 19.82 -31.74
CA ASP A 20 18.59 20.67 -31.45
C ASP A 20 19.55 19.90 -30.53
N PRO A 21 20.86 20.00 -30.78
CA PRO A 21 21.84 19.39 -29.89
C PRO A 21 21.68 19.99 -28.49
N LEU A 22 21.72 19.13 -27.48
CA LEU A 22 21.79 19.58 -26.09
C LEU A 22 23.10 20.37 -25.90
N PRO A 23 23.09 21.44 -25.07
CA PRO A 23 24.30 22.14 -24.67
C PRO A 23 25.37 21.18 -24.10
N ASP A 24 26.65 21.50 -24.30
CA ASP A 24 27.77 20.67 -23.83
C ASP A 24 27.79 20.50 -22.29
N ASP A 25 27.15 21.42 -21.56
CA ASP A 25 27.00 21.43 -20.10
C ASP A 25 25.66 20.82 -19.62
N ALA A 26 24.87 20.21 -20.51
CA ALA A 26 23.62 19.57 -20.14
C ALA A 26 23.85 18.34 -19.26
N VAL A 27 23.67 18.49 -17.95
CA VAL A 27 23.72 17.39 -16.97
C VAL A 27 22.31 16.94 -16.62
N GLY A 28 22.01 15.66 -16.83
CA GLY A 28 20.77 15.04 -16.36
C GLY A 28 20.75 14.97 -14.84
N THR A 29 20.08 15.90 -14.17
CA THR A 29 19.85 15.81 -12.73
C THR A 29 18.72 14.82 -12.46
N ARG A 30 19.04 13.69 -11.80
CA ARG A 30 18.00 12.83 -11.24
C ARG A 30 17.28 13.64 -10.16
N ARG A 31 15.96 13.88 -10.33
CA ARG A 31 15.11 14.40 -9.23
C ARG A 31 15.02 13.33 -8.15
N SER A 32 16.03 13.23 -7.32
CA SER A 32 15.93 12.50 -6.07
C SER A 32 16.84 13.20 -5.10
N ASP A 33 16.23 13.73 -4.07
CA ASP A 33 16.75 14.42 -2.90
C ASP A 33 17.59 13.44 -2.04
N GLY A 34 18.47 12.67 -2.69
CA GLY A 34 19.29 11.60 -2.13
C GLY A 34 18.58 10.26 -1.89
N VAL A 35 17.24 10.20 -1.88
CA VAL A 35 16.51 8.95 -1.54
C VAL A 35 15.87 8.33 -2.78
N ALA A 36 16.54 7.34 -3.36
CA ALA A 36 15.91 6.51 -4.39
C ALA A 36 14.73 5.73 -3.77
N PRO A 37 13.54 5.72 -4.41
CA PRO A 37 12.42 4.92 -3.94
C PRO A 37 12.80 3.43 -3.93
N LYS A 38 12.48 2.73 -2.84
CA LYS A 38 12.64 1.27 -2.73
C LYS A 38 11.35 0.58 -3.16
N VAL A 39 11.48 -0.49 -3.94
CA VAL A 39 10.35 -1.34 -4.35
C VAL A 39 10.18 -2.46 -3.31
N LEU A 40 8.94 -2.65 -2.86
CA LEU A 40 8.54 -3.75 -1.99
C LEU A 40 7.62 -4.70 -2.77
N SER A 41 7.89 -6.00 -2.72
CA SER A 41 7.01 -7.04 -3.28
C SER A 41 6.35 -7.82 -2.14
N VAL A 42 5.02 -7.91 -2.16
CA VAL A 42 4.22 -8.62 -1.16
C VAL A 42 3.48 -9.77 -1.83
N ARG A 43 3.48 -10.94 -1.21
CA ARG A 43 2.70 -12.09 -1.68
C ARG A 43 1.31 -12.03 -1.06
N LEU A 44 0.29 -12.04 -1.90
CA LEU A 44 -1.11 -12.08 -1.51
C LEU A 44 -1.77 -13.29 -2.16
N SER A 45 -2.79 -13.85 -1.51
CA SER A 45 -3.73 -14.73 -2.21
C SER A 45 -4.53 -13.93 -3.24
N ALA A 46 -5.17 -14.62 -4.20
CA ALA A 46 -6.03 -13.97 -5.20
C ALA A 46 -7.12 -13.12 -4.53
N GLN A 47 -7.82 -13.69 -3.54
CA GLN A 47 -8.87 -13.01 -2.79
C GLN A 47 -8.35 -11.74 -2.07
N GLN A 48 -7.15 -11.80 -1.49
CA GLN A 48 -6.54 -10.64 -0.82
C GLN A 48 -6.18 -9.54 -1.82
N TYR A 49 -5.67 -9.91 -3.00
CA TYR A 49 -5.37 -8.96 -4.07
C TYR A 49 -6.66 -8.30 -4.59
N ASP A 50 -7.71 -9.08 -4.83
CA ASP A 50 -8.99 -8.55 -5.34
C ASP A 50 -9.61 -7.56 -4.35
N ALA A 51 -9.57 -7.87 -3.05
CA ALA A 51 -10.02 -6.96 -2.01
C ALA A 51 -9.22 -5.64 -1.99
N LEU A 52 -7.90 -5.72 -2.13
CA LEU A 52 -7.04 -4.54 -2.23
C LEU A 52 -7.33 -3.70 -3.48
N ALA A 53 -7.52 -4.35 -4.63
CA ALA A 53 -7.83 -3.70 -5.89
C ALA A 53 -9.19 -2.99 -5.85
N ALA A 54 -10.22 -3.64 -5.29
CA ALA A 54 -11.53 -3.03 -5.08
C ALA A 54 -11.45 -1.80 -4.16
N ALA A 55 -10.70 -1.89 -3.06
CA ALA A 55 -10.51 -0.77 -2.13
C ALA A 55 -9.74 0.41 -2.77
N ALA A 56 -8.81 0.12 -3.67
CA ALA A 56 -8.08 1.13 -4.44
C ALA A 56 -9.00 1.82 -5.46
N ALA A 57 -9.81 1.04 -6.20
CA ALA A 57 -10.77 1.56 -7.18
C ALA A 57 -11.84 2.47 -6.55
N GLN A 58 -12.36 2.11 -5.38
CA GLN A 58 -13.32 2.95 -4.64
C GLN A 58 -12.78 4.33 -4.26
N ARG A 59 -11.46 4.48 -4.19
CA ARG A 59 -10.79 5.73 -3.81
C ARG A 59 -10.09 6.43 -4.99
N ASP A 60 -10.27 5.90 -6.20
CA ASP A 60 -9.56 6.37 -7.40
C ASP A 60 -8.03 6.42 -7.22
N LEU A 61 -7.48 5.38 -6.59
CA LEU A 61 -6.04 5.26 -6.31
C LEU A 61 -5.42 4.07 -7.04
N PRO A 62 -4.13 4.15 -7.43
CA PRO A 62 -3.39 2.96 -7.84
C PRO A 62 -3.29 1.94 -6.70
N VAL A 63 -3.35 0.64 -7.05
CA VAL A 63 -3.25 -0.48 -6.09
C VAL A 63 -2.00 -0.38 -5.20
N SER A 64 -0.86 0.03 -5.76
CA SER A 64 0.39 0.23 -5.03
C SER A 64 0.32 1.37 -4.00
N THR A 65 -0.44 2.42 -4.30
CA THR A 65 -0.68 3.54 -3.37
C THR A 65 -1.56 3.07 -2.22
N MET A 66 -2.64 2.34 -2.51
CA MET A 66 -3.50 1.75 -1.50
C MET A 66 -2.73 0.77 -0.59
N ALA A 67 -1.87 -0.07 -1.17
CA ALA A 67 -1.01 -0.98 -0.43
C ALA A 67 -0.07 -0.21 0.52
N ARG A 68 0.58 0.85 0.02
CA ARG A 68 1.46 1.69 0.84
C ARG A 68 0.73 2.32 2.02
N LEU A 69 -0.48 2.86 1.79
CA LEU A 69 -1.29 3.45 2.85
C LEU A 69 -1.63 2.42 3.93
N ALA A 70 -2.14 1.25 3.55
CA ALA A 70 -2.48 0.19 4.48
C ALA A 70 -1.29 -0.28 5.33
N ILE A 71 -0.10 -0.39 4.72
CA ILE A 71 1.14 -0.75 5.44
C ILE A 71 1.50 0.34 6.47
N LEU A 72 1.49 1.61 6.06
CA LEU A 72 1.87 2.72 6.95
C LEU A 72 0.85 2.90 8.09
N GLU A 73 -0.44 2.75 7.81
CA GLU A 73 -1.51 2.77 8.82
C GLU A 73 -1.39 1.60 9.81
N GLY A 74 -1.03 0.42 9.33
CA GLY A 74 -0.78 -0.75 10.19
C GLY A 74 0.44 -0.56 11.09
N LEU A 75 1.49 0.10 10.60
CA LEU A 75 2.71 0.40 11.38
C LEU A 75 2.51 1.54 12.39
N ALA A 76 1.61 2.49 12.10
CA ALA A 76 1.30 3.60 12.99
C ALA A 76 0.40 3.18 14.16
N GLN A 77 -0.32 2.07 14.03
CA GLN A 77 -1.08 1.51 15.15
C GLN A 77 -0.10 0.97 16.20
N PRO A 78 -0.26 1.33 17.49
CA PRO A 78 0.50 0.67 18.54
C PRO A 78 0.25 -0.83 18.40
N ALA A 79 1.31 -1.64 18.51
CA ALA A 79 1.23 -3.09 18.39
C ALA A 79 0.00 -3.55 19.17
N ARG A 80 -0.99 -4.13 18.47
CA ARG A 80 -2.11 -4.79 19.14
C ARG A 80 -1.45 -5.70 20.16
N SER A 81 -1.65 -5.40 21.43
CA SER A 81 -1.28 -6.31 22.48
C SER A 81 -1.97 -7.62 22.12
N THR A 82 -1.19 -8.64 21.78
CA THR A 82 -1.67 -10.00 21.59
C THR A 82 -2.21 -10.57 22.92
N ALA A 83 -2.24 -9.78 24.00
CA ALA A 83 -3.08 -9.99 25.16
C ALA A 83 -4.54 -9.57 24.92
N GLU A 84 -5.12 -9.89 23.75
CA GLU A 84 -6.55 -10.20 23.72
C GLU A 84 -6.71 -11.47 24.55
N VAL A 85 -7.05 -11.26 25.82
CA VAL A 85 -7.29 -12.27 26.82
C VAL A 85 -8.36 -13.21 26.27
N ILE A 86 -7.94 -14.35 25.72
CA ILE A 86 -8.83 -15.51 25.65
C ILE A 86 -9.16 -15.82 27.11
N SER A 87 -10.36 -15.45 27.55
CA SER A 87 -10.74 -15.71 28.93
C SER A 87 -10.72 -17.21 29.15
N ALA A 88 -10.16 -17.65 30.28
CA ALA A 88 -10.18 -19.06 30.65
C ALA A 88 -11.62 -19.62 30.63
N SER A 89 -12.63 -18.77 30.85
CA SER A 89 -14.05 -19.11 30.70
C SER A 89 -14.45 -19.41 29.26
N ALA A 90 -13.98 -18.66 28.26
CA ALA A 90 -14.26 -18.90 26.85
C ALA A 90 -13.63 -20.21 26.38
N VAL A 91 -12.38 -20.49 26.79
CA VAL A 91 -11.71 -21.78 26.52
C VAL A 91 -12.47 -22.93 27.16
N ALA A 92 -12.84 -22.80 28.44
CA ALA A 92 -13.56 -23.85 29.15
C ALA A 92 -14.94 -24.13 28.55
N SER A 93 -15.64 -23.11 28.03
CA SER A 93 -16.94 -23.29 27.37
C SER A 93 -16.79 -24.02 26.03
N ALA A 94 -15.82 -23.61 25.20
CA ALA A 94 -15.53 -24.26 23.93
C ALA A 94 -15.07 -25.72 24.12
N LEU A 95 -14.25 -26.00 25.14
CA LEU A 95 -13.84 -27.37 25.46
C LEU A 95 -15.02 -28.22 25.93
N ARG A 96 -15.98 -27.68 26.69
CA ARG A 96 -17.20 -28.43 27.10
C ARG A 96 -18.13 -28.75 25.94
N GLU A 97 -18.19 -27.89 24.91
CA GLU A 97 -19.01 -28.14 23.73
C GLU A 97 -18.41 -29.22 22.81
N VAL A 98 -17.08 -29.31 22.74
CA VAL A 98 -16.37 -30.23 21.84
C VAL A 98 -16.02 -31.56 22.50
N ILE A 99 -15.75 -31.56 23.82
CA ILE A 99 -15.38 -32.77 24.55
C ILE A 99 -16.64 -33.55 24.94
N ARG A 100 -16.76 -34.77 24.43
CA ARG A 100 -17.84 -35.67 24.80
C ARG A 100 -17.79 -36.00 26.31
N PRO A 101 -18.95 -36.16 27.00
CA PRO A 101 -19.01 -36.31 28.46
C PRO A 101 -18.12 -37.41 29.04
N GLU A 102 -17.85 -38.46 28.26
CA GLU A 102 -16.97 -39.58 28.62
C GLU A 102 -15.51 -39.20 28.90
N PHE A 103 -15.01 -38.06 28.39
CA PHE A 103 -13.65 -37.60 28.61
C PHE A 103 -13.51 -36.59 29.77
N LEU A 104 -14.63 -36.11 30.33
CA LEU A 104 -14.64 -35.22 31.51
C LEU A 104 -14.57 -36.00 32.84
N LYS A 105 -14.53 -37.33 32.80
CA LYS A 105 -14.28 -38.18 33.97
C LYS A 105 -12.82 -38.60 34.03
N ALA A 106 -12.01 -37.79 34.68
CA ALA A 106 -10.77 -38.24 35.30
C ALA A 106 -10.45 -37.35 36.51
N GLY A 107 -10.53 -37.95 37.71
CA GLY A 107 -10.09 -37.36 38.99
C GLY A 107 -11.21 -36.80 39.83
#